data_AF-A0A235FBK6-F1
#
_entry.id   AF-A0A235FBK6-F1
#
_cell.length_a   1.000
_cell.length_b   1.000
_cell.length_c   1.000
_cell.angle_alpha   90.00
_cell.angle_beta   90.00
_cell.angle_gamma   90.00
#
_symmetry.space_group_name_H-M   'P 1'
#
loop_
_entity.id
_entity.type
_entity.pdbx_description
1 polymer ?
#
loop_
_entity_poly.entity_id
_entity_poly.type
_entity_poly.pdbx_seq_one_letter_code
_entity_poly.pdbx_strand_id
1 'polypeptide(L)'
;MNDIRQSFTEAKNLFNVPDLAASPPCLLFVLESPHKEEIKHGVPVAGGSGKTMTKYLLQENVPFGIYLSKNPTLLKTFGIVNVCPFPMQSAAIPDEEWKDTNRLFLKTAESIRTSTALKFKDEKKAVLQDILLKDFKERLLQSAGEKTIIVPCGKFAERYTFLAGIAETHRVITGVPHPSYNSWAKERYQNTLSEMKEMII
;
A
#
# COMPACT_ATOMS: atom_id res chain seq x y z
N MET A 1 4.42 -12.41 26.19
CA MET A 1 4.61 -11.32 25.21
C MET A 1 4.62 -12.01 23.85
N ASN A 2 3.64 -11.75 22.99
CA ASN A 2 3.54 -12.46 21.71
C ASN A 2 4.77 -12.21 20.84
N ASP A 3 5.20 -13.25 20.16
CA ASP A 3 6.27 -13.16 19.17
C ASP A 3 5.85 -12.21 18.02
N ILE A 4 6.82 -11.49 17.44
CA ILE A 4 6.55 -10.54 16.36
C ILE A 4 5.99 -11.25 15.13
N ARG A 5 6.46 -12.47 14.82
CA ARG A 5 5.92 -13.25 13.69
C ARG A 5 4.50 -13.70 13.97
N GLN A 6 4.25 -14.22 15.17
CA GLN A 6 2.91 -14.60 15.58
C GLN A 6 1.92 -13.42 15.47
N SER A 7 2.28 -12.27 16.03
CA SER A 7 1.45 -11.06 16.00
C SER A 7 1.18 -10.58 14.56
N PHE A 8 2.19 -10.68 13.68
CA PHE A 8 2.04 -10.36 12.25
C PHE A 8 1.06 -11.31 11.56
N THR A 9 1.20 -12.62 11.78
CA THR A 9 0.32 -13.63 11.19
C THR A 9 -1.11 -13.47 11.69
N GLU A 10 -1.31 -13.25 12.99
CA GLU A 10 -2.63 -12.97 13.58
C GLU A 10 -3.25 -11.70 12.98
N ALA A 11 -2.49 -10.60 12.91
CA ALA A 11 -2.97 -9.36 12.33
C ALA A 11 -3.39 -9.53 10.86
N LYS A 12 -2.61 -10.28 10.08
CA LYS A 12 -2.95 -10.61 8.70
C LYS A 12 -4.20 -11.48 8.63
N ASN A 13 -4.37 -12.47 9.50
CA ASN A 13 -5.57 -13.30 9.46
C ASN A 13 -6.85 -12.53 9.82
N LEU A 14 -6.76 -11.58 10.75
CA LEU A 14 -7.92 -10.86 11.27
C LEU A 14 -8.27 -9.60 10.46
N PHE A 15 -7.26 -8.90 9.93
CA PHE A 15 -7.42 -7.54 9.41
C PHE A 15 -6.86 -7.36 8.00
N ASN A 16 -6.63 -8.44 7.26
CA ASN A 16 -6.14 -8.36 5.89
C ASN A 16 -7.17 -7.73 4.95
N VAL A 17 -6.71 -6.73 4.23
CA VAL A 17 -7.35 -6.19 3.03
C VAL A 17 -6.56 -6.71 1.83
N PRO A 18 -7.17 -7.56 0.99
CA PRO A 18 -6.46 -8.18 -0.12
C PRO A 18 -6.01 -7.15 -1.14
N ASP A 19 -4.89 -7.46 -1.82
CA ASP A 19 -4.47 -6.70 -2.99
C ASP A 19 -5.52 -6.80 -4.09
N LEU A 20 -5.58 -5.78 -4.95
CA LEU A 20 -6.54 -5.71 -6.04
C LEU A 20 -5.80 -5.61 -7.37
N ALA A 21 -5.48 -6.76 -7.95
CA ALA A 21 -4.85 -6.88 -9.27
C ALA A 21 -5.41 -8.13 -9.97
N ALA A 22 -5.72 -8.06 -11.26
CA ALA A 22 -6.22 -9.22 -12.02
C ALA A 22 -5.59 -9.31 -13.40
N SER A 23 -4.75 -10.33 -13.62
CA SER A 23 -3.83 -10.42 -14.77
C SER A 23 -2.89 -9.20 -14.79
N PRO A 24 -1.57 -9.35 -15.00
CA PRO A 24 -0.63 -8.29 -14.65
C PRO A 24 -1.04 -6.92 -15.25
N PRO A 25 -1.31 -5.90 -14.41
CA PRO A 25 -1.88 -4.64 -14.86
C PRO A 25 -0.82 -3.81 -15.58
N CYS A 26 -1.25 -2.82 -16.37
CA CYS A 26 -0.33 -1.80 -16.91
C CYS A 26 0.36 -1.03 -15.79
N LEU A 27 -0.41 -0.52 -14.81
CA LEU A 27 0.08 0.19 -13.64
C LEU A 27 -0.27 -0.57 -12.36
N LEU A 28 0.71 -0.77 -11.49
CA LEU A 28 0.51 -1.32 -10.15
C LEU A 28 0.85 -0.27 -9.09
N PHE A 29 -0.18 0.29 -8.47
CA PHE A 29 -0.02 1.26 -7.38
C PHE A 29 0.40 0.55 -6.09
N VAL A 30 1.46 1.04 -5.47
CA VAL A 30 1.92 0.56 -4.16
C VAL A 30 1.59 1.61 -3.10
N LEU A 31 0.81 1.22 -2.08
CA LEU A 31 0.44 2.09 -0.96
C LEU A 31 0.96 1.56 0.38
N GLU A 32 0.83 2.37 1.43
CA GLU A 32 1.41 2.08 2.75
C GLU A 32 0.73 0.90 3.45
N SER A 33 -0.52 1.09 3.88
CA SER A 33 -1.33 0.07 4.56
C SER A 33 -2.80 0.50 4.57
N PRO A 34 -3.73 -0.44 4.76
CA PRO A 34 -5.15 -0.14 4.97
C PRO A 34 -5.42 0.81 6.13
N HIS A 35 -6.52 1.57 6.03
CA HIS A 35 -7.09 2.34 7.12
C HIS A 35 -8.54 1.90 7.39
N LYS A 36 -9.26 2.62 8.25
CA LYS A 36 -10.63 2.31 8.70
C LYS A 36 -11.60 1.96 7.57
N GLU A 37 -11.58 2.72 6.47
CA GLU A 37 -12.51 2.49 5.36
C GLU A 37 -12.15 1.23 4.60
N GLU A 38 -10.87 0.97 4.37
CA GLU A 38 -10.41 -0.25 3.69
C GLU A 38 -10.79 -1.51 4.49
N ILE A 39 -10.69 -1.47 5.81
CA ILE A 39 -11.14 -2.56 6.70
C ILE A 39 -12.66 -2.75 6.61
N LYS A 40 -13.41 -1.64 6.66
CA LYS A 40 -14.88 -1.67 6.59
C LYS A 40 -15.40 -2.25 5.27
N HIS A 41 -14.74 -1.92 4.15
CA HIS A 41 -15.20 -2.31 2.81
C HIS A 41 -14.49 -3.55 2.25
N GLY A 42 -13.42 -4.02 2.91
CA GLY A 42 -12.65 -5.19 2.48
C GLY A 42 -11.88 -5.00 1.16
N VAL A 43 -11.65 -3.75 0.74
CA VAL A 43 -10.95 -3.42 -0.51
C VAL A 43 -9.93 -2.29 -0.27
N PRO A 44 -8.77 -2.29 -0.95
CA PRO A 44 -7.74 -1.30 -0.70
C PRO A 44 -8.15 0.05 -1.27
N VAL A 45 -7.72 1.16 -0.64
CA VAL A 45 -8.02 2.52 -1.11
C VAL A 45 -9.53 2.80 -1.23
N ALA A 46 -10.31 2.32 -0.26
CA ALA A 46 -11.75 2.56 -0.12
C ALA A 46 -12.09 3.93 0.50
N GLY A 47 -11.10 4.63 1.07
CA GLY A 47 -11.30 5.93 1.72
C GLY A 47 -11.15 7.16 0.84
N GLY A 48 -10.92 8.32 1.48
CA GLY A 48 -10.74 9.61 0.80
C GLY A 48 -9.55 9.64 -0.17
N SER A 49 -8.47 8.93 0.15
CA SER A 49 -7.35 8.67 -0.76
C SER A 49 -7.83 8.10 -2.10
N GLY A 50 -8.80 7.18 -2.07
CA GLY A 50 -9.35 6.55 -3.25
C GLY A 50 -10.14 7.52 -4.12
N LYS A 51 -10.90 8.42 -3.48
CA LYS A 51 -11.63 9.47 -4.22
C LYS A 51 -10.67 10.43 -4.93
N THR A 52 -9.55 10.75 -4.29
CA THR A 52 -8.49 11.56 -4.93
C THR A 52 -7.95 10.85 -6.17
N MET A 53 -7.65 9.55 -6.07
CA MET A 53 -7.11 8.76 -7.19
C MET A 53 -8.11 8.69 -8.35
N THR A 54 -9.37 8.31 -8.11
CA THR A 54 -10.37 8.22 -9.19
C THR A 54 -10.67 9.57 -9.82
N LYS A 55 -10.73 10.64 -9.03
CA LYS A 55 -10.98 11.98 -9.58
C LYS A 55 -9.88 12.38 -10.56
N TYR A 56 -8.63 12.06 -10.24
CA TYR A 56 -7.48 12.39 -11.09
C TYR A 56 -7.35 11.48 -12.32
N LEU A 57 -7.46 10.17 -12.10
CA LEU A 57 -7.24 9.15 -13.13
C LEU A 57 -8.43 9.02 -14.08
N LEU A 58 -9.65 9.05 -13.54
CA LEU A 58 -10.87 8.62 -14.23
C LEU A 58 -11.96 9.70 -14.25
N GLN A 59 -11.75 10.84 -13.58
CA GLN A 59 -12.77 11.89 -13.39
C GLN A 59 -14.02 11.41 -12.62
N GLU A 60 -13.84 10.40 -11.75
CA GLU A 60 -14.91 9.76 -10.97
C GLU A 60 -14.80 10.07 -9.47
N ASN A 61 -15.93 10.07 -8.76
CA ASN A 61 -15.99 10.43 -7.32
C ASN A 61 -16.21 9.24 -6.36
N VAL A 62 -16.16 8.01 -6.88
CA VAL A 62 -16.22 6.77 -6.09
C VAL A 62 -14.80 6.37 -5.66
N PRO A 63 -14.53 5.94 -4.41
CA PRO A 63 -13.19 5.52 -4.02
C PRO A 63 -12.58 4.45 -4.92
N PHE A 64 -11.29 4.57 -5.26
CA PHE A 64 -10.62 3.77 -6.27
C PHE A 64 -10.75 2.26 -6.11
N GLY A 65 -10.51 1.71 -4.93
CA GLY A 65 -10.69 0.26 -4.72
C GLY A 65 -12.12 -0.20 -4.96
N ILE A 66 -13.09 0.58 -4.47
CA ILE A 66 -14.52 0.30 -4.67
C ILE A 66 -14.86 0.40 -6.16
N TYR A 67 -14.35 1.42 -6.85
CA TYR A 67 -14.60 1.61 -8.27
C TYR A 67 -14.03 0.46 -9.11
N LEU A 68 -12.77 0.06 -8.87
CA LEU A 68 -12.14 -1.06 -9.55
C LEU A 68 -12.85 -2.39 -9.26
N SER A 69 -13.29 -2.64 -8.01
CA SER A 69 -14.04 -3.85 -7.65
C SER A 69 -15.36 -4.00 -8.42
N LYS A 70 -15.98 -2.88 -8.81
CA LYS A 70 -17.21 -2.83 -9.62
C LYS A 70 -16.95 -2.84 -11.12
N ASN A 71 -15.72 -2.58 -11.55
CA ASN A 71 -15.31 -2.46 -12.94
C ASN A 71 -14.09 -3.35 -13.23
N PRO A 72 -14.24 -4.69 -13.17
CA PRO A 72 -13.11 -5.62 -13.23
C PRO A 72 -12.31 -5.55 -14.53
N THR A 73 -12.87 -5.01 -15.61
CA THR A 73 -12.14 -4.77 -16.87
C THR A 73 -10.98 -3.78 -16.68
N LEU A 74 -11.11 -2.84 -15.75
CA LEU A 74 -10.05 -1.87 -15.43
C LEU A 74 -8.90 -2.48 -14.63
N LEU A 75 -9.04 -3.70 -14.11
CA LEU A 75 -7.96 -4.39 -13.40
C LEU A 75 -6.81 -4.81 -14.32
N LYS A 76 -7.02 -4.78 -15.64
CA LYS A 76 -5.94 -4.91 -16.64
C LYS A 76 -5.12 -3.64 -16.77
N THR A 77 -5.70 -2.49 -16.44
CA THR A 77 -5.02 -1.19 -16.51
C THR A 77 -4.42 -0.82 -15.15
N PHE A 78 -5.15 -1.08 -14.07
CA PHE A 78 -4.79 -0.65 -12.72
C PHE A 78 -4.81 -1.82 -11.75
N GLY A 79 -3.73 -1.98 -11.00
CA GLY A 79 -3.69 -2.80 -9.80
C GLY A 79 -3.32 -1.97 -8.58
N ILE A 80 -3.61 -2.53 -7.41
CA ILE A 80 -3.29 -1.96 -6.11
C ILE A 80 -2.66 -3.04 -5.23
N VAL A 81 -1.50 -2.75 -4.67
CA VAL A 81 -0.85 -3.54 -3.61
C VAL A 81 -0.53 -2.64 -2.43
N ASN A 82 -0.78 -3.12 -1.21
CA ASN A 82 -0.26 -2.45 -0.02
C ASN A 82 1.08 -3.06 0.41
N VAL A 83 1.99 -2.26 0.94
CA VAL A 83 3.22 -2.77 1.58
C VAL A 83 2.85 -3.64 2.78
N CYS A 84 1.96 -3.18 3.66
CA CYS A 84 1.38 -4.00 4.71
C CYS A 84 -0.10 -4.28 4.41
N PRO A 85 -0.56 -5.55 4.37
CA PRO A 85 -1.92 -5.86 3.94
C PRO A 85 -2.97 -5.63 5.04
N PHE A 86 -2.56 -5.23 6.24
CA PHE A 86 -3.42 -4.87 7.36
C PHE A 86 -3.00 -3.52 7.95
N PRO A 87 -3.83 -2.86 8.77
CA PRO A 87 -3.53 -1.52 9.26
C PRO A 87 -2.28 -1.49 10.16
N MET A 88 -1.34 -0.59 9.84
CA MET A 88 -0.16 -0.36 10.67
C MET A 88 -0.41 0.67 11.78
N GLN A 89 -1.55 1.38 11.74
CA GLN A 89 -1.97 2.34 12.75
C GLN A 89 -2.99 1.70 13.69
N SER A 90 -2.72 1.73 14.99
CA SER A 90 -3.62 1.18 16.02
C SER A 90 -5.05 1.76 15.90
N ALA A 91 -5.18 3.04 15.58
CA ALA A 91 -6.48 3.70 15.42
C ALA A 91 -7.36 3.11 14.30
N ALA A 92 -6.79 2.37 13.34
CA ALA A 92 -7.53 1.75 12.25
C ALA A 92 -7.93 0.29 12.53
N ILE A 93 -7.50 -0.28 13.66
CA ILE A 93 -7.87 -1.64 14.09
C ILE A 93 -9.14 -1.55 14.95
N PRO A 94 -10.22 -2.25 14.58
CA PRO A 94 -11.51 -2.17 15.28
C PRO A 94 -11.56 -2.97 16.59
N ASP A 95 -10.69 -3.96 16.76
CA ASP A 95 -10.67 -4.85 17.92
C ASP A 95 -9.80 -4.27 19.06
N GLU A 96 -10.44 -3.78 20.13
CA GLU A 96 -9.75 -3.19 21.30
C GLU A 96 -8.96 -4.22 22.11
N GLU A 97 -9.51 -5.43 22.30
CA GLU A 97 -8.86 -6.48 23.08
C GLU A 97 -7.59 -6.98 22.38
N TRP A 98 -7.67 -7.15 21.06
CA TRP A 98 -6.52 -7.51 20.26
C TRP A 98 -5.45 -6.41 20.29
N LYS A 99 -5.84 -5.13 20.26
CA LYS A 99 -4.91 -3.99 20.36
C LYS A 99 -4.18 -3.96 21.68
N ASP A 100 -4.88 -4.19 22.80
CA ASP A 100 -4.28 -4.20 24.12
C ASP A 100 -3.28 -5.36 24.27
N THR A 101 -3.66 -6.54 23.78
CA THR A 101 -2.80 -7.73 23.76
C THR A 101 -1.54 -7.52 22.92
N ASN A 102 -1.67 -6.83 21.77
CA ASN A 102 -0.61 -6.65 20.78
C ASN A 102 0.00 -5.24 20.77
N ARG A 103 -0.14 -4.49 21.87
CA ARG A 103 0.27 -3.07 21.95
C ARG A 103 1.72 -2.81 21.53
N LEU A 104 2.65 -3.68 21.92
CA LEU A 104 4.06 -3.52 21.57
C LEU A 104 4.31 -3.75 20.08
N PHE A 105 3.64 -4.75 19.48
CA PHE A 105 3.69 -5.01 18.05
C PHE A 105 3.18 -3.78 17.28
N LEU A 106 2.04 -3.22 17.68
CA LEU A 106 1.47 -2.02 17.05
C LEU A 106 2.37 -0.79 17.17
N LYS A 107 2.97 -0.57 18.34
CA LYS A 107 3.97 0.50 18.53
C LYS A 107 5.18 0.32 17.61
N THR A 108 5.59 -0.93 17.39
CA THR A 108 6.72 -1.27 16.51
C THR A 108 6.35 -1.02 15.05
N ALA A 109 5.18 -1.49 14.61
CA ALA A 109 4.66 -1.28 13.26
C ALA A 109 4.53 0.22 12.96
N GLU A 110 3.92 1.01 13.84
CA GLU A 110 3.76 2.45 13.64
C GLU A 110 5.10 3.20 13.64
N SER A 111 6.07 2.75 14.44
CA SER A 111 7.42 3.32 14.40
C SER A 111 8.14 3.01 13.09
N ILE A 112 7.94 1.83 12.50
CA ILE A 112 8.49 1.50 11.17
C ILE A 112 7.80 2.35 10.10
N ARG A 113 6.47 2.49 10.20
CA ARG A 113 5.60 3.24 9.29
C ARG A 113 6.05 4.69 9.10
N THR A 114 6.41 5.36 10.19
CA THR A 114 6.81 6.79 10.18
C THR A 114 8.31 7.02 9.98
N SER A 115 9.13 5.96 10.05
CA SER A 115 10.58 6.04 9.88
C SER A 115 10.98 6.15 8.41
N THR A 116 12.10 6.83 8.15
CA THR A 116 12.80 6.84 6.85
C THR A 116 13.99 5.89 6.79
N ALA A 117 14.33 5.22 7.89
CA ALA A 117 15.50 4.34 7.97
C ALA A 117 15.37 3.15 7.01
N LEU A 118 16.47 2.80 6.34
CA LEU A 118 16.55 1.61 5.48
C LEU A 118 16.82 0.34 6.29
N LYS A 119 17.50 0.46 7.45
CA LYS A 119 17.81 -0.63 8.37
C LYS A 119 17.59 -0.16 9.80
N PHE A 120 17.16 -1.05 10.68
CA PHE A 120 16.97 -0.76 12.10
C PHE A 120 18.03 -1.45 12.96
N LYS A 121 18.55 -0.74 13.96
CA LYS A 121 19.40 -1.34 15.02
C LYS A 121 18.57 -2.07 16.08
N ASP A 122 17.32 -1.64 16.26
CA ASP A 122 16.37 -2.30 17.15
C ASP A 122 15.95 -3.65 16.54
N GLU A 123 16.20 -4.73 17.28
CA GLU A 123 15.98 -6.09 16.81
C GLU A 123 14.52 -6.36 16.44
N LYS A 124 13.56 -5.86 17.23
CA LYS A 124 12.12 -6.06 16.95
C LYS A 124 11.70 -5.35 15.67
N LYS A 125 12.22 -4.14 15.45
CA LYS A 125 11.97 -3.39 14.20
C LYS A 125 12.63 -4.06 13.00
N ALA A 126 13.86 -4.55 13.15
CA ALA A 126 14.57 -5.27 12.08
C ALA A 126 13.79 -6.53 11.69
N VAL A 127 13.41 -7.36 12.67
CA VAL A 127 12.62 -8.57 12.44
C VAL A 127 11.27 -8.25 11.77
N LEU A 128 10.54 -7.25 12.26
CA LEU A 128 9.27 -6.87 11.65
C LEU A 128 9.45 -6.30 10.24
N GLN A 129 10.49 -5.50 9.99
CA GLN A 129 10.81 -4.99 8.66
C GLN A 129 11.09 -6.14 7.69
N ASP A 130 11.85 -7.15 8.09
CA ASP A 130 12.18 -8.30 7.24
C ASP A 130 10.93 -9.12 6.90
N ILE A 131 10.04 -9.33 7.87
CA ILE A 131 8.76 -10.02 7.65
C ILE A 131 7.89 -9.22 6.67
N LEU A 132 7.72 -7.92 6.91
CA LEU A 132 6.97 -7.02 6.03
C LEU A 132 7.53 -7.01 4.61
N LEU A 133 8.85 -6.88 4.48
CA LEU A 133 9.52 -6.81 3.19
C LEU A 133 9.36 -8.11 2.41
N LYS A 134 9.50 -9.27 3.08
CA LYS A 134 9.31 -10.57 2.45
C LYS A 134 7.87 -10.74 1.96
N ASP A 135 6.89 -10.51 2.83
CA ASP A 135 5.47 -10.60 2.49
C ASP A 135 5.08 -9.66 1.34
N PHE A 136 5.53 -8.40 1.42
CA PHE A 136 5.30 -7.41 0.37
C PHE A 136 5.93 -7.83 -0.96
N LYS A 137 7.19 -8.26 -0.96
CA LYS A 137 7.90 -8.64 -2.18
C LYS A 137 7.22 -9.82 -2.88
N GLU A 138 6.78 -10.82 -2.12
CA GLU A 138 6.04 -11.97 -2.65
C GLU A 138 4.73 -11.53 -3.32
N ARG A 139 3.92 -10.72 -2.64
CA ARG A 139 2.65 -10.21 -3.19
C ARG A 139 2.83 -9.26 -4.38
N LEU A 140 3.85 -8.41 -4.33
CA LEU A 140 4.21 -7.50 -5.41
C LEU A 140 4.56 -8.28 -6.68
N LEU A 141 5.42 -9.29 -6.58
CA LEU A 141 5.82 -10.13 -7.72
C LEU A 141 4.68 -11.01 -8.24
N GLN A 142 3.78 -11.46 -7.36
CA GLN A 142 2.58 -12.18 -7.79
C GLN A 142 1.61 -11.29 -8.58
N SER A 143 1.57 -10.00 -8.26
CA SER A 143 0.65 -9.03 -8.89
C SER A 143 1.23 -8.36 -10.14
N ALA A 144 2.55 -8.22 -10.21
CA ALA A 144 3.25 -7.58 -11.32
C ALA A 144 3.61 -8.59 -12.41
N GLY A 145 3.43 -8.21 -13.66
CA GLY A 145 4.00 -8.92 -14.81
C GLY A 145 5.15 -8.14 -15.41
N GLU A 146 5.84 -8.75 -16.35
CA GLU A 146 7.06 -8.19 -16.97
C GLU A 146 6.93 -6.75 -17.48
N LYS A 147 5.74 -6.37 -17.97
CA LYS A 147 5.46 -5.02 -18.50
C LYS A 147 4.75 -4.09 -17.51
N THR A 148 4.46 -4.56 -16.30
CA THR A 148 3.79 -3.76 -15.28
C THR A 148 4.73 -2.65 -14.79
N ILE A 149 4.22 -1.42 -14.79
CA ILE A 149 4.93 -0.26 -14.22
C ILE A 149 4.52 -0.14 -12.74
N ILE A 150 5.51 -0.06 -11.86
CA ILE A 150 5.29 0.05 -10.42
C ILE A 150 5.22 1.52 -10.01
N VAL A 151 4.17 1.89 -9.28
CA VAL A 151 3.91 3.28 -8.88
C VAL A 151 3.80 3.38 -7.34
N PRO A 152 4.93 3.47 -6.61
CA PRO A 152 4.90 3.74 -5.18
C PRO A 152 4.31 5.12 -4.85
N CYS A 153 3.24 5.13 -4.05
CA CYS A 153 2.53 6.34 -3.65
C CYS A 153 2.95 6.78 -2.24
N GLY A 154 3.87 7.73 -2.16
CA GLY A 154 4.40 8.30 -0.91
C GLY A 154 5.68 7.61 -0.41
N LYS A 155 6.32 8.25 0.58
CA LYS A 155 7.69 7.89 1.00
C LYS A 155 7.82 6.50 1.61
N PHE A 156 6.80 6.03 2.33
CA PHE A 156 6.82 4.68 2.88
C PHE A 156 6.80 3.61 1.77
N ALA A 157 5.88 3.76 0.80
CA ALA A 157 5.79 2.88 -0.36
C ALA A 157 7.08 2.94 -1.20
N GLU A 158 7.61 4.13 -1.49
CA GLU A 158 8.88 4.29 -2.21
C GLU A 158 10.03 3.53 -1.53
N ARG A 159 10.15 3.66 -0.21
CA ARG A 159 11.19 2.95 0.56
C ARG A 159 11.07 1.44 0.40
N TYR A 160 9.88 0.88 0.58
CA TYR A 160 9.71 -0.58 0.51
C TYR A 160 9.84 -1.11 -0.92
N THR A 161 9.40 -0.35 -1.92
CA THR A 161 9.66 -0.66 -3.33
C THR A 161 11.16 -0.67 -3.63
N PHE A 162 11.92 0.29 -3.09
CA PHE A 162 13.38 0.31 -3.18
C PHE A 162 14.02 -0.91 -2.50
N LEU A 163 13.65 -1.20 -1.25
CA LEU A 163 14.16 -2.35 -0.49
C LEU A 163 13.83 -3.69 -1.14
N ALA A 164 12.71 -3.80 -1.87
CA ALA A 164 12.33 -5.01 -2.57
C ALA A 164 13.23 -5.31 -3.79
N GLY A 165 13.95 -4.30 -4.29
CA GLY A 165 14.81 -4.40 -5.48
C GLY A 165 14.03 -4.51 -6.79
N ILE A 166 12.74 -4.13 -6.81
CA ILE A 166 11.90 -4.35 -8.00
C ILE A 166 12.33 -3.53 -9.22
N ALA A 167 13.04 -2.41 -9.00
CA ALA A 167 13.56 -1.56 -10.06
C ALA A 167 14.63 -2.25 -10.94
N GLU A 168 15.19 -3.37 -10.50
CA GLU A 168 16.10 -4.18 -11.30
C GLU A 168 15.40 -4.91 -12.46
N THR A 169 14.08 -5.09 -12.36
CA THR A 169 13.29 -5.91 -13.30
C THR A 169 12.08 -5.18 -13.88
N HIS A 170 11.58 -4.14 -13.21
CA HIS A 170 10.41 -3.40 -13.64
C HIS A 170 10.70 -1.90 -13.67
N ARG A 171 9.99 -1.18 -14.55
CA ARG A 171 9.98 0.27 -14.52
C ARG A 171 9.26 0.76 -13.28
N VAL A 172 9.86 1.72 -12.56
CA VAL A 172 9.29 2.33 -11.36
C VAL A 172 9.15 3.84 -11.55
N ILE A 173 7.96 4.38 -11.29
CA ILE A 173 7.71 5.83 -11.27
C ILE A 173 7.77 6.31 -9.82
N THR A 174 8.82 7.06 -9.48
CA THR A 174 9.02 7.60 -8.12
C THR A 174 8.57 9.05 -8.02
N GLY A 175 8.45 9.58 -6.80
CA GLY A 175 8.03 10.96 -6.55
C GLY A 175 6.51 11.14 -6.50
N VAL A 176 5.72 10.09 -6.76
CA VAL A 176 4.26 10.14 -6.67
C VAL A 176 3.87 10.30 -5.20
N PRO A 177 3.19 11.40 -4.82
CA PRO A 177 2.80 11.62 -3.43
C PRO A 177 1.72 10.63 -3.02
N HIS A 178 1.60 10.38 -1.71
CA HIS A 178 0.45 9.65 -1.19
C HIS A 178 -0.85 10.43 -1.49
N PRO A 179 -1.93 9.81 -1.99
CA PRO A 179 -3.16 10.49 -2.42
C PRO A 179 -3.99 11.11 -1.28
N SER A 180 -3.62 10.87 -0.02
CA SER A 180 -4.23 11.52 1.15
C SER A 180 -4.11 13.04 1.11
N TYR A 181 -5.00 13.73 1.83
CA TYR A 181 -5.01 15.20 1.96
C TYR A 181 -5.04 15.93 0.60
N ASN A 182 -5.74 15.32 -0.37
CA ASN A 182 -5.91 15.84 -1.73
C ASN A 182 -4.56 16.17 -2.41
N SER A 183 -3.51 15.41 -2.13
CA SER A 183 -2.17 15.75 -2.60
C SER A 183 -2.05 15.73 -4.12
N TRP A 184 -2.84 14.89 -4.82
CA TRP A 184 -2.78 14.82 -6.28
C TRP A 184 -3.41 16.01 -7.01
N ALA A 185 -4.12 16.89 -6.29
CA ALA A 185 -4.61 18.16 -6.84
C ALA A 185 -3.59 19.31 -6.69
N LYS A 186 -2.46 19.09 -6.01
CA LYS A 186 -1.49 20.16 -5.75
C LYS A 186 -0.57 20.34 -6.96
N GLU A 187 -0.32 21.59 -7.32
CA GLU A 187 0.49 21.99 -8.47
C GLU A 187 1.88 21.36 -8.47
N ARG A 188 2.54 21.35 -7.31
CA ARG A 188 3.91 20.80 -7.13
C ARG A 188 4.08 19.33 -7.51
N TYR A 189 2.99 18.58 -7.67
CA TYR A 189 3.01 17.17 -8.06
C TYR A 189 2.49 16.92 -9.47
N GLN A 190 2.03 17.95 -10.19
CA GLN A 190 1.40 17.76 -11.50
C GLN A 190 2.37 17.19 -12.53
N ASN A 191 3.64 17.59 -12.54
CA ASN A 191 4.62 17.05 -13.49
C ASN A 191 4.76 15.52 -13.38
N THR A 192 4.96 15.01 -12.16
CA THR A 192 5.08 13.56 -11.91
C THR A 192 3.77 12.82 -12.18
N LEU A 193 2.63 13.43 -11.85
CA LEU A 193 1.32 12.80 -12.07
C LEU A 193 0.93 12.78 -13.55
N SER A 194 1.33 13.79 -14.33
CA SER A 194 1.17 13.83 -15.78
C SER A 194 2.01 12.75 -16.45
N GLU A 195 3.29 12.62 -16.08
CA GLU A 195 4.16 11.54 -16.58
C GLU A 195 3.53 10.16 -16.32
N MET A 196 3.01 9.93 -15.11
CA MET A 196 2.31 8.69 -14.77
C MET A 196 1.06 8.49 -15.64
N LYS A 197 0.31 9.55 -15.93
CA LYS A 197 -0.94 9.48 -16.70
C LYS A 197 -0.69 9.21 -18.18
N GLU A 198 0.40 9.73 -18.74
CA GLU A 198 0.83 9.46 -20.12
C GLU A 198 1.14 7.98 -20.36
N MET A 199 1.50 7.22 -19.31
CA MET A 199 1.77 5.77 -19.41
C MET A 199 0.52 4.89 -19.43
N ILE A 200 -0.67 5.48 -19.27
CA ILE A 200 -1.97 4.77 -19.30
C ILE A 200 -2.49 4.65 -20.75
N ILE A 201 -1.99 5.50 -21.67
CA ILE A 201 -2.42 5.65 -23.06
C ILE A 201 -1.48 4.85 -23.97
#